data_AF-A0A932UBT5-F1
#
_entry.id   AF-A0A932UBT5-F1
#
_cell.length_a   1.000
_cell.length_b   1.000
_cell.length_c   1.000
_cell.angle_alpha   90.00
_cell.angle_beta   90.00
_cell.angle_gamma   90.00
#
_symmetry.space_group_name_H-M   'P 1'
#
loop_
_entity.id
_entity.type
_entity.pdbx_description
1 polymer ?
#
loop_
_entity_poly.entity_id
_entity_poly.type
_entity_poly.pdbx_seq_one_letter_code
_entity_poly.pdbx_strand_id
1 'polypeptide(L)'
;MSVDPIPDDVRRLILKSIDSVAQLEAVLLLRANPDVDWAPDALAKRLYVDEDAATAVLDQLCDRGFCVSRRERVVLYRYQPSTPDLDQVINRLAETYRQFLVPVTNVIHSKARSNVQRFADAFKMRKDG
;
A
#
# COMPACT_ATOMS: atom_id res chain seq x y z
N MET A 1 -23.33 17.24 -10.87
CA MET A 1 -21.95 17.38 -10.35
C MET A 1 -21.66 16.12 -9.55
N SER A 2 -20.83 15.20 -10.04
CA SER A 2 -20.45 14.02 -9.27
C SER A 2 -19.44 14.45 -8.20
N VAL A 3 -19.85 14.39 -6.93
CA VAL A 3 -18.93 14.52 -5.80
C VAL A 3 -17.92 13.39 -5.91
N ASP A 4 -16.63 13.70 -5.88
CA ASP A 4 -15.58 12.67 -5.85
C ASP A 4 -15.77 11.82 -4.59
N PRO A 5 -16.02 10.51 -4.72
CA PRO A 5 -16.31 9.66 -3.57
C PRO A 5 -15.09 9.39 -2.68
N ILE A 6 -13.88 9.77 -3.13
CA ILE A 6 -12.64 9.54 -2.39
C ILE A 6 -12.22 10.82 -1.68
N PRO A 7 -12.13 10.82 -0.33
CA PRO A 7 -11.58 11.95 0.41
C PRO A 7 -10.15 12.32 -0.03
N ASP A 8 -9.84 13.61 -0.04
CA ASP A 8 -8.56 14.11 -0.57
C ASP A 8 -7.33 13.56 0.16
N ASP A 9 -7.41 13.35 1.46
CA ASP A 9 -6.34 12.79 2.28
C ASP A 9 -6.10 11.30 1.98
N VAL A 10 -7.17 10.54 1.77
CA VAL A 10 -7.12 9.14 1.31
C VAL A 10 -6.50 9.08 -0.09
N ARG A 11 -6.94 9.93 -1.01
CA ARG A 11 -6.35 10.05 -2.35
C ARG A 11 -4.85 10.36 -2.28
N ARG A 12 -4.45 11.33 -1.46
CA ARG A 12 -3.04 11.67 -1.24
C ARG A 12 -2.24 10.50 -0.67
N LEU A 13 -2.78 9.78 0.31
CA LEU A 13 -2.13 8.60 0.88
C LEU A 13 -1.89 7.52 -0.19
N ILE A 14 -2.91 7.21 -1.00
CA ILE A 14 -2.80 6.22 -2.09
C ILE A 14 -1.70 6.65 -3.08
N LEU A 15 -1.78 7.88 -3.58
CA LEU A 15 -0.84 8.40 -4.56
C LEU A 15 0.59 8.47 -4.02
N LYS A 16 0.78 8.74 -2.73
CA LYS A 16 2.09 8.82 -2.11
C LYS A 16 2.68 7.44 -1.78
N SER A 17 1.86 6.55 -1.22
CA SER A 17 2.38 5.43 -0.43
C SER A 17 1.82 4.05 -0.81
N ILE A 18 0.91 3.96 -1.78
CA ILE A 18 0.32 2.69 -2.24
C ILE A 18 0.56 2.54 -3.74
N ASP A 19 1.27 1.49 -4.14
CA ASP A 19 1.69 1.26 -5.53
C ASP A 19 0.91 0.14 -6.23
N SER A 20 0.24 -0.72 -5.45
CA SER A 20 -0.54 -1.84 -5.98
C SER A 20 -1.75 -2.14 -5.09
N VAL A 21 -2.72 -2.87 -5.64
CA VAL A 21 -3.87 -3.36 -4.87
C VAL A 21 -3.41 -4.34 -3.78
N ALA A 22 -2.41 -5.20 -4.06
CA ALA A 22 -1.86 -6.11 -3.05
C ALA A 22 -1.26 -5.35 -1.85
N GLN A 23 -0.58 -4.21 -2.08
CA GLN A 23 -0.07 -3.38 -1.00
C GLN A 23 -1.19 -2.71 -0.20
N LEU A 24 -2.26 -2.25 -0.86
CA LEU A 24 -3.45 -1.74 -0.17
C LEU A 24 -4.08 -2.83 0.72
N GLU A 25 -4.30 -4.02 0.18
CA GLU A 25 -4.86 -5.15 0.92
C GLU A 25 -3.97 -5.55 2.11
N ALA A 26 -2.64 -5.53 1.94
CA ALA A 26 -1.72 -5.75 3.05
C ALA A 26 -1.92 -4.74 4.19
N VAL A 27 -2.01 -3.44 3.87
CA VAL A 27 -2.29 -2.40 4.89
C VAL A 27 -3.61 -2.65 5.60
N LEU A 28 -4.67 -2.98 4.84
CA LEU A 28 -5.99 -3.22 5.42
C LEU A 28 -6.03 -4.48 6.28
N LEU A 29 -5.31 -5.53 5.88
CA LEU A 29 -5.20 -6.77 6.64
C LEU A 29 -4.45 -6.56 7.96
N LEU A 30 -3.31 -5.87 7.92
CA LEU A 30 -2.54 -5.51 9.12
C LEU A 30 -3.40 -4.66 10.07
N ARG A 31 -4.06 -3.62 9.55
CA ARG A 31 -4.95 -2.74 10.32
C ARG A 31 -6.13 -3.50 10.95
N ALA A 32 -6.70 -4.48 10.24
CA ALA A 32 -7.80 -5.28 10.77
C ALA A 32 -7.37 -6.21 11.92
N ASN A 33 -6.06 -6.46 12.08
CA ASN A 33 -5.50 -7.36 13.07
C ASN A 33 -4.29 -6.70 13.78
N PRO A 34 -4.49 -5.59 14.50
CA PRO A 34 -3.39 -4.74 14.95
C PRO A 34 -2.45 -5.40 15.97
N ASP A 35 -2.98 -6.35 16.76
CA ASP A 35 -2.22 -7.08 17.78
C ASP A 35 -1.52 -8.34 17.25
N VAL A 36 -1.67 -8.65 15.96
CA VAL A 36 -1.08 -9.85 15.33
C VAL A 36 0.29 -9.52 14.75
N ASP A 37 1.27 -10.36 15.08
CA ASP A 37 2.56 -10.40 14.39
C ASP A 37 2.46 -11.26 13.13
N TRP A 38 2.83 -10.68 12.01
CA TRP A 38 2.77 -11.31 10.70
C TRP A 38 4.15 -11.78 10.27
N ALA A 39 4.28 -13.07 9.99
CA ALA A 39 5.38 -13.59 9.18
C ALA A 39 5.05 -13.41 7.68
N PRO A 40 6.06 -13.24 6.80
CA PRO A 40 5.83 -13.08 5.37
C PRO A 40 5.04 -14.23 4.73
N ASP A 41 5.32 -15.49 5.10
CA ASP A 41 4.62 -16.66 4.59
C ASP A 41 3.12 -16.65 4.94
N ALA A 42 2.77 -16.16 6.13
CA ALA A 42 1.40 -16.05 6.59
C ALA A 42 0.64 -15.00 5.77
N LEU A 43 1.28 -13.86 5.47
CA LEU A 43 0.74 -12.80 4.62
C LEU A 43 0.58 -13.27 3.18
N ALA A 44 1.60 -13.94 2.62
CA ALA A 44 1.63 -14.47 1.26
C ALA A 44 0.39 -15.34 0.98
N LYS A 45 0.06 -16.23 1.92
CA LYS A 45 -1.14 -17.09 1.85
C LYS A 45 -2.45 -16.31 1.82
N ARG A 46 -2.57 -15.18 2.52
CA ARG A 46 -3.79 -14.35 2.50
C ARG A 46 -3.92 -13.54 1.23
N LEU A 47 -2.80 -13.04 0.71
CA LEU A 47 -2.76 -12.21 -0.49
C LEU A 47 -2.69 -13.04 -1.79
N TYR A 48 -2.54 -14.36 -1.68
CA TYR A 48 -2.35 -15.29 -2.79
C TYR A 48 -1.13 -14.92 -3.68
N VAL A 49 -0.04 -14.53 -3.03
CA VAL A 49 1.26 -14.22 -3.67
C VAL A 49 2.34 -15.14 -3.11
N ASP A 50 3.52 -15.13 -3.72
CA ASP A 50 4.70 -15.78 -3.17
C ASP A 50 5.29 -15.03 -1.96
N GLU A 51 6.12 -15.73 -1.18
CA GLU A 51 6.69 -15.20 0.06
C GLU A 51 7.67 -14.04 -0.19
N ASP A 52 8.41 -14.05 -1.30
CA ASP A 52 9.32 -12.95 -1.67
C ASP A 52 8.54 -11.67 -1.96
N ALA A 53 7.44 -11.76 -2.70
CA ALA A 53 6.53 -10.65 -2.96
C ALA A 53 5.88 -10.13 -1.66
N ALA A 54 5.45 -11.01 -0.76
CA ALA A 54 4.89 -10.61 0.53
C ALA A 54 5.93 -9.91 1.42
N THR A 55 7.17 -10.41 1.44
CA THR A 55 8.30 -9.80 2.16
C THR A 55 8.56 -8.40 1.63
N ALA A 56 8.68 -8.24 0.31
CA ALA A 56 8.91 -6.93 -0.32
C ALA A 56 7.79 -5.93 -0.02
N VAL A 57 6.52 -6.38 0.02
CA VAL A 57 5.40 -5.53 0.42
C VAL A 57 5.53 -5.10 1.88
N LEU A 58 5.82 -6.03 2.80
CA LEU A 58 5.96 -5.74 4.23
C LEU A 58 7.10 -4.79 4.53
N ASP A 59 8.26 -4.99 3.90
CA ASP A 59 9.42 -4.11 4.05
C ASP A 59 9.10 -2.69 3.59
N GLN A 60 8.48 -2.53 2.41
CA GLN A 60 8.05 -1.22 1.92
C GLN A 60 7.03 -0.54 2.85
N LEU A 61 6.12 -1.31 3.44
CA LEU A 61 5.14 -0.78 4.39
C LEU A 61 5.80 -0.30 5.68
N CYS A 62 6.81 -1.01 6.16
CA CYS A 62 7.56 -0.62 7.34
C CYS A 62 8.46 0.60 7.06
N ASP A 63 9.13 0.66 5.91
CA ASP A 63 9.88 1.84 5.46
C ASP A 63 9.00 3.10 5.36
N ARG A 64 7.72 2.92 4.99
CA ARG A 64 6.73 4.00 4.91
C ARG A 64 6.01 4.27 6.23
N GLY A 65 6.33 3.54 7.29
CA GLY A 65 5.82 3.74 8.64
C GLY A 65 4.38 3.23 8.86
N PHE A 66 3.89 2.27 8.08
CA PHE A 66 2.60 1.60 8.33
C PHE A 66 2.71 0.50 9.39
N CYS A 67 3.88 -0.12 9.47
CA CYS A 67 4.19 -1.21 10.39
C CYS A 67 5.56 -0.99 11.04
N VAL A 68 5.84 -1.81 12.04
CA VAL A 68 7.19 -2.05 12.52
C VAL A 68 7.59 -3.50 12.29
N SER A 69 8.87 -3.72 12.01
CA SER A 69 9.45 -5.07 11.97
C SER A 69 10.21 -5.36 13.26
N ARG A 70 10.19 -6.62 13.68
CA ARG A 70 10.95 -7.13 14.82
C ARG A 70 11.63 -8.43 14.40
N ARG A 71 12.92 -8.55 14.69
CA ARG A 71 13.67 -9.78 14.41
C ARG A 71 13.65 -10.66 15.64
N GLU A 72 13.02 -11.83 15.52
CA GLU A 72 13.14 -12.93 16.47
C GLU A 72 13.90 -14.09 15.82
N ARG A 73 13.31 -15.29 15.78
CA ARG A 73 13.79 -16.40 14.94
C ARG A 73 13.55 -16.14 13.46
N VAL A 74 12.47 -15.43 13.15
CA VAL A 74 12.10 -14.91 11.83
C VAL A 74 11.79 -13.41 11.96
N VAL A 75 11.74 -12.68 10.85
CA VAL A 75 11.27 -11.28 10.86
C VAL A 75 9.75 -11.28 10.94
N LEU A 76 9.22 -10.54 11.91
CA LEU A 76 7.80 -10.38 12.15
C LEU A 76 7.41 -8.91 11.97
N TYR A 77 6.20 -8.68 11.49
CA TYR A 77 5.69 -7.35 11.17
C TYR A 77 4.38 -7.12 11.93
N ARG A 78 4.26 -5.96 12.58
CA ARG A 78 3.04 -5.59 13.31
C ARG A 78 2.53 -4.24 12.85
N TYR A 79 1.21 -4.12 12.73
CA TYR A 79 0.57 -2.83 12.48
C TYR A 79 0.93 -1.84 13.58
N GLN A 80 1.60 -0.76 13.20
CA GLN A 80 1.98 0.30 14.12
C GLN A 80 2.29 1.54 13.28
N PRO A 81 1.27 2.31 12.89
CA PRO A 81 1.47 3.55 12.15
C PRO A 81 2.42 4.49 12.90
N SER A 82 3.34 5.11 12.17
CA SER A 82 4.36 6.00 12.74
C SER A 82 3.78 7.29 13.33
N THR A 83 2.56 7.66 12.94
CA THR A 83 1.86 8.86 13.44
C THR A 83 0.36 8.58 13.62
N PRO A 84 -0.30 9.26 14.58
CA PRO A 84 -1.77 9.18 14.74
C PRO A 84 -2.53 9.64 13.49
N ASP A 85 -2.01 10.64 12.76
CA ASP A 85 -2.64 11.13 11.54
C ASP A 85 -2.64 10.06 10.44
N LEU A 86 -1.54 9.30 10.30
CA LEU A 86 -1.47 8.19 9.36
C LEU A 86 -2.49 7.10 9.71
N ASP A 87 -2.61 6.74 10.98
CA ASP A 87 -3.63 5.79 11.46
C ASP A 87 -5.05 6.25 11.08
N GLN A 88 -5.38 7.51 11.34
CA GLN A 88 -6.68 8.08 10.99
C GLN A 88 -6.96 8.03 9.47
N VAL A 89 -5.97 8.33 8.63
CA VAL A 89 -6.15 8.26 7.17
C VAL A 89 -6.28 6.80 6.71
N ILE A 90 -5.56 5.86 7.32
CA ILE A 90 -5.72 4.42 7.04
C ILE A 90 -7.12 3.93 7.44
N ASN A 91 -7.66 4.41 8.56
CA ASN A 91 -9.03 4.12 8.99
C ASN A 91 -10.06 4.60 7.94
N ARG A 92 -9.92 5.84 7.47
CA ARG A 92 -10.76 6.37 6.38
C ARG A 92 -10.57 5.64 5.05
N LEU A 93 -9.33 5.23 4.73
CA LEU A 93 -9.05 4.42 3.55
C LEU A 93 -9.80 3.09 3.62
N ALA A 94 -9.82 2.41 4.77
CA ALA A 94 -10.53 1.16 4.95
C ALA A 94 -12.05 1.31 4.70
N GLU A 95 -12.66 2.38 5.21
CA GLU A 95 -14.07 2.70 4.98
C GLU A 95 -14.33 3.03 3.50
N THR A 96 -13.50 3.88 2.92
CA THR A 96 -13.61 4.31 1.52
C THR A 96 -13.46 3.13 0.57
N TYR A 97 -12.51 2.23 0.82
CA TYR A 97 -12.28 1.05 -0.01
C TYR A 97 -13.46 0.08 0.01
N ARG A 98 -14.06 -0.13 1.19
CA ARG A 98 -15.25 -0.97 1.34
C ARG A 98 -16.47 -0.40 0.61
N GLN A 99 -16.61 0.92 0.56
CA GLN A 99 -17.75 1.58 -0.08
C GLN A 99 -17.53 1.83 -1.59
N PHE A 100 -16.30 2.12 -1.99
CA PHE A 100 -15.93 2.65 -3.30
C PHE A 100 -14.73 1.92 -3.90
N LEU A 101 -14.84 0.59 -3.98
CA LEU A 101 -13.81 -0.31 -4.52
C LEU A 101 -13.27 0.15 -5.89
N VAL A 102 -14.16 0.33 -6.87
CA VAL A 102 -13.78 0.69 -8.25
C VAL A 102 -13.09 2.05 -8.33
N PRO A 103 -13.62 3.13 -7.72
CA PRO A 103 -12.89 4.40 -7.64
C PRO A 103 -11.49 4.27 -7.03
N VAL A 104 -11.33 3.56 -5.91
CA VAL A 104 -10.04 3.44 -5.22
C VAL A 104 -9.02 2.67 -6.06
N THR A 105 -9.40 1.53 -6.64
CA THR A 105 -8.48 0.75 -7.49
C THR A 105 -8.10 1.52 -8.76
N ASN A 106 -9.00 2.32 -9.31
CA ASN A 106 -8.69 3.20 -10.45
C ASN A 106 -7.58 4.21 -10.10
N VAL A 107 -7.57 4.81 -8.91
CA VAL A 107 -6.49 5.72 -8.48
C VAL A 107 -5.14 4.99 -8.46
N ILE A 108 -5.10 3.78 -7.92
CA ILE A 108 -3.88 2.95 -7.87
C ILE A 108 -3.40 2.62 -9.30
N HIS A 109 -4.29 2.16 -10.18
CA HIS A 109 -3.94 1.81 -11.55
C HIS A 109 -3.48 3.03 -12.37
N SER A 110 -4.11 4.19 -12.20
CA SER A 110 -3.69 5.44 -12.85
C SER A 110 -2.28 5.85 -12.43
N LYS A 111 -1.94 5.73 -11.14
CA LYS A 111 -0.59 5.95 -10.62
C LYS A 111 0.42 5.00 -11.27
N ALA A 112 0.14 3.70 -11.26
CA ALA A 112 1.04 2.68 -11.82
C ALA A 112 1.35 2.93 -13.30
N ARG A 113 0.32 3.25 -14.10
CA ARG A 113 0.49 3.62 -15.52
C ARG A 113 1.35 4.87 -15.70
N SER A 114 1.14 5.89 -14.88
CA SER A 114 1.92 7.14 -14.95
C SER A 114 3.41 6.93 -14.64
N ASN A 115 3.73 6.04 -13.69
CA ASN A 115 5.12 5.70 -13.36
C ASN A 115 5.80 4.97 -14.53
N VAL A 116 5.13 3.97 -15.13
CA VAL A 116 5.65 3.25 -16.30
C VAL A 116 5.90 4.19 -17.48
N GLN A 117 5.00 5.13 -17.74
CA GLN A 117 5.17 6.11 -18.82
C GLN A 117 6.39 7.02 -18.60
N ARG A 118 6.59 7.51 -17.36
CA ARG A 118 7.75 8.34 -17.01
C ARG A 118 9.08 7.61 -17.21
N PHE A 119 9.15 6.32 -16.88
CA PHE A 119 10.33 5.51 -17.18
C PHE A 119 10.55 5.41 -18.70
N ALA A 120 9.51 5.12 -19.48
CA ALA A 120 9.62 5.02 -20.94
C ALA A 120 10.11 6.33 -21.60
N ASP A 121 9.64 7.48 -21.13
CA ASP A 121 10.05 8.79 -21.67
C ASP A 121 11.51 9.14 -21.32
N ALA A 122 11.98 8.76 -20.13
CA ALA A 122 13.38 8.95 -19.72
C ALA A 122 14.37 8.16 -20.60
N PHE A 123 13.97 7.02 -21.17
CA PHE A 123 14.81 6.26 -22.11
C PHE A 123 14.85 6.89 -23.51
N LYS A 124 13.79 7.57 -23.95
CA LYS A 124 13.77 8.27 -25.25
C LYS A 124 14.69 9.50 -25.26
N MET A 125 14.80 10.19 -24.13
CA MET A 125 15.61 11.41 -23.99
C MET A 125 17.14 11.17 -24.07
N ARG A 126 17.60 9.91 -24.02
CA ARG A 126 19.03 9.55 -24.19
C ARG A 126 19.41 9.19 -25.62
N LYS A 127 18.46 9.22 -26.57
CA LYS A 127 18.69 8.83 -27.96
C LYS A 127 18.94 10.02 -28.92
N ASP A 128 18.69 11.24 -28.46
CA ASP A 128 18.85 12.48 -29.23
C ASP A 128 20.01 13.37 -28.72
N GLY A 129 21.02 12.77 -28.06
CA GLY A 129 22.22 13.45 -27.55
C GLY A 129 23.51 12.87 -28.10
#